data_AF-A0A1A2WE36-F1
#
_entry.id   AF-A0A1A2WE36-F1
#
_cell.length_a   1.000
_cell.length_b   1.000
_cell.length_c   1.000
_cell.angle_alpha   90.00
_cell.angle_beta   90.00
_cell.angle_gamma   90.00
#
_symmetry.space_group_name_H-M   'P 1'
#
loop_
_entity.id
_entity.type
_entity.pdbx_description
1 polymer ?
#
loop_
_entity_poly.entity_id
_entity_poly.type
_entity_poly.pdbx_seq_one_letter_code
_entity_poly.pdbx_strand_id
1 'polypeptide(L)'
;MSATIRKRVTGQLDKFGNPVVSYQVRWREPLRDEFGAPALDADGKPLHKSTGKTFPTERKAKAHARKVDNALESASHINPSDAQAKANTPLGVYARQYLDSLAGTVDPTTIQGYEKLYRTHIAPVFGSKPVAAITTAQVERWRASLLQPYRRSFVTRGKATPKRKQPPPALVVRSPKTVKHIVGTLKRILDTALKDQAIPANPVLSTRRTSTKRLPNRSAPGSKPPFAHRPLTGAQVAAVADYIATQRHNRLYGLVVTFAAYTGVRAAELQGLQVGDVTLSDIPGTVGAVRIRRTKTKAAGGWIDGTPKTAKSDRVVPLAPWLADDLRHYLTTVHPFAGHAEGCRRIAHAPLFPGKRTRAGKAAVDIADFDWAKPMVVDNLYHNYFQPACKALGLGPVRFHDLRHTFATLALSAGEHYMQVSKWLGHSSYVLTLSTYADYIREDDTAAPAFTRPVADAPRNVVSLGLRKTDTA
;
A
#
# COMPACT_ATOMS: atom_id res chain seq x y z
N MET A 1 -2.30 1.09 -51.49
CA MET A 1 -3.55 1.80 -51.83
C MET A 1 -3.34 3.27 -51.52
N SER A 2 -3.51 4.19 -52.47
CA SER A 2 -3.24 5.63 -52.25
C SER A 2 -4.50 6.41 -51.84
N ALA A 3 -4.32 7.44 -51.03
CA ALA A 3 -5.36 8.38 -50.66
C ALA A 3 -5.75 9.25 -51.88
N THR A 4 -7.04 9.38 -52.13
CA THR A 4 -7.59 10.19 -53.25
C THR A 4 -8.24 11.46 -52.73
N ILE A 5 -8.01 12.59 -53.40
CA ILE A 5 -8.59 13.90 -53.04
C ILE A 5 -9.73 14.20 -54.00
N ARG A 6 -10.92 14.47 -53.46
CA ARG A 6 -12.08 14.95 -54.22
C ARG A 6 -12.39 16.39 -53.85
N LYS A 7 -12.43 17.27 -54.85
CA LYS A 7 -12.92 18.64 -54.72
C LYS A 7 -14.45 18.61 -54.67
N ARG A 8 -15.05 19.27 -53.69
CA ARG A 8 -16.51 19.47 -53.58
C ARG A 8 -16.80 20.95 -53.43
N VAL A 9 -17.63 21.47 -54.32
CA VAL A 9 -18.24 22.78 -54.14
C VAL A 9 -19.23 22.68 -52.99
N THR A 10 -19.03 23.46 -51.94
CA THR A 10 -20.03 23.59 -50.88
C THR A 10 -21.10 24.57 -51.36
N GLY A 11 -22.36 24.35 -50.99
CA GLY A 11 -23.47 25.25 -51.35
C GLY A 11 -23.40 26.63 -50.67
N GLN A 12 -22.26 27.00 -50.10
CA GLN A 12 -22.02 28.27 -49.43
C GLN A 12 -21.20 29.18 -50.35
N LEU A 13 -21.58 30.46 -50.42
CA LEU A 13 -20.85 31.49 -51.12
C LEU A 13 -19.95 32.24 -50.13
N ASP A 14 -18.75 32.62 -50.56
CA ASP A 14 -17.87 33.46 -49.77
C ASP A 14 -18.31 34.94 -49.81
N LYS A 15 -17.59 35.79 -49.08
CA LYS A 15 -17.84 37.24 -49.02
C LYS A 15 -17.73 37.98 -50.37
N PHE A 16 -17.28 37.30 -51.42
CA PHE A 16 -17.14 37.82 -52.77
C PHE A 16 -18.08 37.13 -53.77
N GLY A 17 -19.04 36.33 -53.28
CA GLY A 17 -20.01 35.62 -54.13
C GLY A 17 -19.45 34.38 -54.83
N ASN A 18 -18.25 33.90 -54.47
CA ASN A 18 -17.68 32.70 -55.05
C ASN A 18 -18.08 31.45 -54.25
N PRO A 19 -18.37 30.31 -54.92
CA PRO A 19 -18.65 29.06 -54.25
C PRO A 19 -17.45 28.58 -53.40
N VAL A 20 -17.66 28.40 -52.10
CA VAL A 20 -16.65 27.88 -51.18
C VAL A 20 -16.36 26.43 -51.54
N VAL A 21 -15.09 26.11 -51.73
CA VAL A 21 -14.65 24.76 -52.09
C VAL A 21 -14.14 24.03 -50.85
N SER A 22 -14.57 22.79 -50.67
CA SER A 22 -14.01 21.85 -49.71
C SER A 22 -13.30 20.69 -50.41
N TYR A 23 -12.29 20.14 -49.78
CA TYR A 23 -11.47 19.05 -50.32
C TYR A 23 -11.61 17.84 -49.41
N GLN A 24 -12.25 16.77 -49.90
CA GLN A 24 -12.41 15.52 -49.17
C GLN A 24 -11.30 14.55 -49.56
N VAL A 25 -10.45 14.19 -48.61
CA VAL A 25 -9.47 13.11 -48.76
C VAL A 25 -10.17 11.80 -48.40
N ARG A 26 -10.15 10.79 -49.28
CA ARG A 26 -10.70 9.45 -49.06
C ARG A 26 -9.60 8.41 -49.17
N TRP A 27 -9.63 7.41 -48.32
CA TRP A 27 -8.70 6.27 -48.37
C TRP A 27 -9.43 4.99 -47.95
N ARG A 28 -8.88 3.85 -48.33
CA ARG A 28 -9.41 2.53 -47.99
C ARG A 28 -8.56 1.93 -46.89
N GLU A 29 -9.22 1.50 -45.81
CA GLU A 29 -8.58 0.84 -44.67
C GLU A 29 -9.01 -0.63 -44.65
N PRO A 30 -8.12 -1.59 -44.31
CA PRO A 30 -8.52 -2.98 -44.14
C PRO A 30 -9.50 -3.10 -42.97
N LEU A 31 -10.65 -3.73 -43.23
CA LEU A 31 -11.63 -4.10 -42.22
C LEU A 31 -11.01 -5.20 -41.36
N ARG A 32 -11.10 -5.08 -40.02
CA ARG A 32 -10.56 -6.08 -39.09
C ARG A 32 -11.68 -6.73 -38.30
N ASP A 33 -11.51 -8.01 -37.98
CA ASP A 33 -12.42 -8.77 -37.11
C ASP A 33 -12.25 -8.40 -35.63
N GLU A 34 -13.02 -9.06 -34.75
CA GLU A 34 -13.00 -8.83 -33.29
C GLU A 34 -11.66 -9.16 -32.61
N PHE A 35 -10.75 -9.86 -33.30
CA PHE A 35 -9.42 -10.22 -32.84
C PHE A 35 -8.30 -9.39 -33.49
N GLY A 36 -8.66 -8.45 -34.37
CA GLY A 36 -7.72 -7.55 -35.02
C GLY A 36 -7.02 -8.13 -36.25
N ALA A 37 -7.43 -9.29 -36.76
CA ALA A 37 -6.96 -9.83 -38.05
C ALA A 37 -7.75 -9.18 -39.21
N PRO A 38 -7.19 -9.08 -40.43
CA PRO A 38 -7.94 -8.59 -41.59
C PRO A 38 -9.15 -9.48 -41.84
N ALA A 39 -10.35 -8.90 -41.79
CA ALA A 39 -11.59 -9.61 -42.10
C ALA A 39 -11.57 -10.00 -43.58
N LEU A 40 -11.80 -11.27 -43.87
CA LEU A 40 -11.78 -11.81 -45.23
C LEU A 40 -13.22 -11.97 -45.75
N ASP A 41 -13.42 -11.81 -47.05
CA ASP A 41 -14.65 -12.23 -47.72
C ASP A 41 -14.72 -13.75 -47.89
N ALA A 42 -15.84 -14.26 -48.43
CA ALA A 42 -16.04 -15.70 -48.66
C ALA A 42 -14.98 -16.33 -49.59
N ASP A 43 -14.26 -15.51 -50.37
CA ASP A 43 -13.20 -15.92 -51.29
C ASP A 43 -11.79 -15.70 -50.71
N GLY A 44 -11.67 -15.35 -49.42
CA GLY A 44 -10.39 -15.19 -48.73
C GLY A 44 -9.67 -13.87 -49.00
N LYS A 45 -10.33 -12.86 -49.59
CA LYS A 45 -9.73 -11.53 -49.82
C LYS A 45 -10.05 -10.56 -48.69
N PRO A 46 -9.10 -9.69 -48.29
CA PRO A 46 -9.33 -8.73 -47.22
C PRO A 46 -10.40 -7.71 -47.60
N LEU A 47 -11.42 -7.60 -46.75
CA LEU A 47 -12.45 -6.58 -46.83
C LEU A 47 -11.85 -5.21 -46.48
N HIS A 48 -12.35 -4.16 -47.12
CA HIS A 48 -11.88 -2.80 -46.90
C HIS A 48 -13.04 -1.85 -46.59
N LYS A 49 -12.85 -0.94 -45.64
CA LYS A 49 -13.76 0.16 -45.34
C LYS A 49 -13.25 1.45 -45.99
N SER A 50 -14.17 2.20 -46.60
CA SER A 50 -13.88 3.52 -47.17
C SER A 50 -14.02 4.59 -46.07
N THR A 51 -12.93 5.26 -45.75
CA THR A 51 -12.87 6.35 -44.76
C THR A 51 -12.53 7.67 -45.46
N GLY A 52 -12.97 8.81 -44.91
CA GLY A 52 -12.63 10.10 -45.49
C GLY A 52 -12.76 11.28 -44.53
N LYS A 53 -12.01 12.34 -44.83
CA LYS A 53 -11.96 13.58 -44.03
C LYS A 53 -11.96 14.80 -44.93
N THR A 54 -12.66 15.85 -44.52
CA THR A 54 -12.84 17.07 -45.32
C THR A 54 -11.96 18.19 -44.81
N PHE A 55 -11.36 18.95 -45.73
CA PHE A 55 -10.46 20.06 -45.47
C PHE A 55 -10.89 21.32 -46.23
N PRO A 56 -10.64 22.52 -45.68
CA PRO A 56 -11.06 23.79 -46.30
C PRO A 56 -10.15 24.25 -47.45
N THR A 57 -8.96 23.67 -47.62
CA THR A 57 -7.98 24.12 -48.64
C THR A 57 -7.26 22.94 -49.26
N GLU A 58 -6.91 23.04 -50.55
CA GLU A 58 -6.19 21.99 -51.28
C GLU A 58 -4.84 21.64 -50.65
N ARG A 59 -4.09 22.65 -50.20
CA ARG A 59 -2.78 22.46 -49.57
C ARG A 59 -2.87 21.59 -48.31
N LYS A 60 -3.88 21.82 -47.46
CA LYS A 60 -4.13 21.01 -46.26
C LYS A 60 -4.58 19.59 -46.63
N ALA A 61 -5.39 19.42 -47.67
CA ALA A 61 -5.81 18.11 -48.15
C ALA A 61 -4.63 17.29 -48.72
N LYS A 62 -3.77 17.91 -49.54
CA LYS A 62 -2.54 17.29 -50.07
C LYS A 62 -1.56 16.91 -48.97
N ALA A 63 -1.36 17.76 -47.97
CA ALA A 63 -0.51 17.45 -46.82
C ALA A 63 -1.05 16.27 -45.99
N HIS A 64 -2.37 16.16 -45.83
CA HIS A 64 -2.98 15.03 -45.14
C HIS A 64 -2.93 13.74 -45.97
N ALA A 65 -3.19 13.80 -47.27
CA ALA A 65 -3.06 12.67 -48.19
C ALA A 65 -1.65 12.06 -48.11
N ARG A 66 -0.59 12.88 -48.19
CA ARG A 66 0.80 12.41 -48.04
C ARG A 66 1.06 11.72 -46.69
N LYS A 67 0.47 12.22 -45.60
CA LYS A 67 0.59 11.57 -44.28
C LYS A 67 -0.10 10.21 -44.25
N VAL A 68 -1.27 10.10 -44.88
CA VAL A 68 -2.02 8.84 -45.00
C VAL A 68 -1.25 7.86 -45.89
N ASP A 69 -0.72 8.30 -47.02
CA ASP A 69 0.08 7.48 -47.92
C ASP A 69 1.35 6.96 -47.25
N ASN A 70 2.13 7.85 -46.61
CA ASN A 70 3.32 7.44 -45.84
C ASN A 70 2.97 6.45 -44.71
N ALA A 71 1.82 6.60 -44.06
CA ALA A 71 1.37 5.69 -43.01
C ALA A 71 0.96 4.32 -43.57
N LEU A 72 0.25 4.30 -44.72
CA LEU A 72 -0.13 3.09 -45.43
C LEU A 72 1.10 2.34 -45.98
N GLU A 73 2.11 3.05 -46.47
CA GLU A 73 3.37 2.50 -46.97
C GLU A 73 4.28 2.01 -45.84
N SER A 74 4.30 2.70 -44.69
CA SER A 74 5.17 2.34 -43.56
C SER A 74 4.77 1.07 -42.81
N ALA A 75 3.54 0.54 -43.02
CA ALA A 75 3.03 -0.69 -42.41
C ALA A 75 3.39 -0.91 -40.91
N SER A 76 3.57 0.17 -40.14
CA SER A 76 3.65 0.14 -38.69
C SER A 76 2.23 0.04 -38.13
N HIS A 77 1.57 -1.10 -38.36
CA HIS A 77 0.52 -1.78 -37.59
C HIS A 77 -0.71 -1.00 -37.06
N ILE A 78 -0.85 0.31 -37.28
CA ILE A 78 -1.92 1.11 -36.68
C ILE A 78 -2.57 1.98 -37.76
N ASN A 79 -3.82 1.67 -38.09
CA ASN A 79 -4.59 2.54 -38.98
C ASN A 79 -4.80 3.91 -38.31
N PRO A 80 -4.69 5.03 -39.03
CA PRO A 80 -4.89 6.37 -38.48
C PRO A 80 -6.27 6.57 -37.84
N SER A 81 -7.31 5.94 -38.39
CA SER A 81 -8.67 5.99 -37.83
C SER A 81 -8.79 5.24 -36.51
N ASP A 82 -8.12 4.10 -36.37
CA ASP A 82 -8.09 3.32 -35.13
C ASP A 82 -7.28 4.04 -34.05
N ALA A 83 -6.15 4.64 -34.42
CA ALA A 83 -5.37 5.50 -33.52
C ALA A 83 -6.20 6.70 -33.03
N GLN A 84 -6.95 7.34 -33.93
CA GLN A 84 -7.81 8.46 -33.59
C GLN A 84 -9.02 8.03 -32.73
N ALA A 85 -9.59 6.85 -32.98
CA ALA A 85 -10.66 6.28 -32.16
C ALA A 85 -10.16 6.01 -30.73
N LYS A 86 -9.01 5.34 -30.59
CA LYS A 86 -8.35 5.10 -29.29
C LYS A 86 -8.02 6.40 -28.56
N ALA A 87 -7.47 7.39 -29.27
CA ALA A 87 -7.19 8.72 -28.73
C ALA A 87 -8.44 9.44 -28.19
N ASN A 88 -9.58 9.21 -28.84
CA ASN A 88 -10.88 9.79 -28.46
C ASN A 88 -11.59 9.02 -27.33
N THR A 89 -11.13 7.82 -27.00
CA THR A 89 -11.72 7.01 -25.93
C THR A 89 -11.61 7.75 -24.58
N PRO A 90 -12.70 7.79 -23.78
CA PRO A 90 -12.69 8.40 -22.45
C PRO A 90 -11.71 7.69 -21.50
N LEU A 91 -11.08 8.45 -20.61
CA LEU A 91 -10.16 7.91 -19.59
C LEU A 91 -10.80 6.78 -18.77
N GLY A 92 -12.12 6.84 -18.52
CA GLY A 92 -12.82 5.83 -17.74
C GLY A 92 -12.78 4.41 -18.32
N VAL A 93 -12.64 4.27 -19.65
CA VAL A 93 -12.49 2.96 -20.29
C VAL A 93 -11.12 2.37 -19.95
N TYR A 94 -10.05 3.15 -20.11
CA TYR A 94 -8.69 2.76 -19.72
C TYR A 94 -8.54 2.53 -18.22
N ALA A 95 -9.30 3.27 -17.40
CA ALA A 95 -9.33 3.05 -15.95
C ALA A 95 -9.90 1.68 -15.59
N ARG A 96 -10.98 1.25 -16.28
CA ARG A 96 -11.54 -0.09 -16.13
C ARG A 96 -10.54 -1.16 -16.58
N GLN A 97 -10.00 -1.04 -17.79
CA GLN A 97 -8.98 -1.96 -18.33
C GLN A 97 -7.77 -2.09 -17.39
N TYR A 98 -7.29 -0.96 -16.83
CA TYR A 98 -6.23 -0.97 -15.83
C TYR A 98 -6.63 -1.77 -14.59
N LEU A 99 -7.78 -1.48 -13.98
CA LEU A 99 -8.23 -2.16 -12.76
C LEU A 99 -8.49 -3.66 -13.00
N ASP A 100 -9.06 -4.02 -14.14
CA ASP A 100 -9.32 -5.41 -14.53
C ASP A 100 -7.99 -6.16 -14.74
N SER A 101 -6.99 -5.53 -15.35
CA SER A 101 -5.65 -6.14 -15.52
C SER A 101 -4.93 -6.43 -14.20
N LEU A 102 -5.33 -5.78 -13.10
CA LEU A 102 -4.76 -6.04 -11.78
C LEU A 102 -5.38 -7.26 -11.09
N ALA A 103 -6.55 -7.71 -11.55
CA ALA A 103 -7.21 -8.89 -10.99
C ALA A 103 -6.29 -10.10 -11.14
N GLY A 104 -6.12 -10.87 -10.06
CA GLY A 104 -5.26 -12.05 -10.02
C GLY A 104 -3.76 -11.76 -9.86
N THR A 105 -3.28 -10.54 -10.17
CA THR A 105 -1.85 -10.17 -10.02
C THR A 105 -1.59 -9.32 -8.78
N VAL A 106 -2.58 -8.57 -8.31
CA VAL A 106 -2.46 -7.65 -7.18
C VAL A 106 -3.52 -7.94 -6.12
N ASP A 107 -3.14 -7.73 -4.85
CA ASP A 107 -4.03 -7.89 -3.70
C ASP A 107 -5.34 -7.07 -3.85
N PRO A 108 -6.53 -7.68 -3.59
CA PRO A 108 -7.82 -7.02 -3.76
C PRO A 108 -7.98 -5.70 -2.99
N THR A 109 -7.37 -5.58 -1.81
CA THR A 109 -7.44 -4.33 -1.02
C THR A 109 -6.70 -3.18 -1.70
N THR A 110 -5.64 -3.50 -2.46
CA THR A 110 -4.88 -2.52 -3.23
C THR A 110 -5.68 -2.04 -4.43
N ILE A 111 -6.39 -2.96 -5.11
CA ILE A 111 -7.30 -2.64 -6.23
C ILE A 111 -8.43 -1.73 -5.75
N GLN A 112 -9.10 -2.09 -4.64
CA GLN A 112 -10.14 -1.24 -4.01
C GLN A 112 -9.60 0.14 -3.64
N GLY A 113 -8.35 0.21 -3.18
CA GLY A 113 -7.66 1.47 -2.92
C GLY A 113 -7.53 2.34 -4.17
N TYR A 114 -7.08 1.78 -5.29
CA TYR A 114 -6.98 2.50 -6.55
C TYR A 114 -8.35 2.90 -7.11
N GLU A 115 -9.34 2.02 -7.06
CA GLU A 115 -10.71 2.32 -7.48
C GLU A 115 -11.27 3.49 -6.67
N LYS A 116 -11.08 3.49 -5.35
CA LYS A 116 -11.52 4.59 -4.49
C LYS A 116 -10.85 5.91 -4.85
N LEU A 117 -9.54 5.92 -5.08
CA LEU A 117 -8.82 7.13 -5.52
C LEU A 117 -9.34 7.62 -6.87
N TYR A 118 -9.59 6.71 -7.81
CA TYR A 118 -10.15 7.01 -9.11
C TYR A 118 -11.54 7.64 -8.99
N ARG A 119 -12.50 6.96 -8.36
CA ARG A 119 -13.88 7.44 -8.21
C ARG A 119 -13.99 8.76 -7.46
N THR A 120 -13.17 8.95 -6.44
CA THR A 120 -13.26 10.14 -5.57
C THR A 120 -12.58 11.37 -6.17
N HIS A 121 -11.48 11.20 -6.91
CA HIS A 121 -10.62 12.33 -7.29
C HIS A 121 -10.37 12.46 -8.79
N ILE A 122 -10.28 11.35 -9.52
CA ILE A 122 -9.88 11.36 -10.94
C ILE A 122 -11.11 11.40 -11.85
N ALA A 123 -12.07 10.51 -11.62
CA ALA A 123 -13.26 10.37 -12.43
C ALA A 123 -14.06 11.68 -12.59
N PRO A 124 -14.27 12.50 -11.52
CA PRO A 124 -15.01 13.76 -11.65
C PRO A 124 -14.36 14.80 -12.58
N VAL A 125 -13.04 14.72 -12.80
CA VAL A 125 -12.29 15.74 -13.54
C VAL A 125 -11.88 15.25 -14.94
N PHE A 126 -11.50 13.97 -15.05
CA PHE A 126 -10.93 13.39 -16.27
C PHE A 126 -11.68 12.17 -16.79
N GLY A 127 -12.60 11.56 -16.02
CA GLY A 127 -13.19 10.26 -16.36
C GLY A 127 -13.90 10.23 -17.72
N SER A 128 -14.63 11.30 -18.05
CA SER A 128 -15.34 11.45 -19.33
C SER A 128 -14.49 12.09 -20.44
N LYS A 129 -13.29 12.57 -20.13
CA LYS A 129 -12.46 13.27 -21.10
C LYS A 129 -11.74 12.25 -22.01
N PRO A 130 -11.66 12.51 -23.31
CA PRO A 130 -10.78 11.78 -24.22
C PRO A 130 -9.34 11.80 -23.73
N VAL A 131 -8.64 10.67 -23.78
CA VAL A 131 -7.26 10.59 -23.30
C VAL A 131 -6.32 11.54 -24.03
N ALA A 132 -6.51 11.76 -25.33
CA ALA A 132 -5.70 12.71 -26.12
C ALA A 132 -5.96 14.19 -25.78
N ALA A 133 -7.08 14.51 -25.13
CA ALA A 133 -7.40 15.87 -24.70
C ALA A 133 -6.78 16.24 -23.34
N ILE A 134 -6.23 15.26 -22.61
CA ILE A 134 -5.63 15.47 -21.29
C ILE A 134 -4.20 16.00 -21.47
N THR A 135 -4.00 17.28 -21.12
CA THR A 135 -2.70 17.94 -21.25
C THR A 135 -1.95 17.98 -19.92
N THR A 136 -0.61 18.07 -19.98
CA THR A 136 0.24 18.25 -18.79
C THR A 136 -0.17 19.47 -17.97
N ALA A 137 -0.46 20.60 -18.62
CA ALA A 137 -0.90 21.82 -17.94
C ALA A 137 -2.24 21.64 -17.19
N GLN A 138 -3.14 20.77 -17.67
CA GLN A 138 -4.36 20.43 -16.94
C GLN A 138 -4.07 19.55 -15.73
N VAL A 139 -3.18 18.56 -15.87
CA VAL A 139 -2.76 17.68 -14.78
C VAL A 139 -2.07 18.47 -13.66
N GLU A 140 -1.21 19.42 -14.00
CA GLU A 140 -0.52 20.27 -13.03
C GLU A 140 -1.47 21.20 -12.28
N ARG A 141 -2.39 21.86 -12.99
CA ARG A 141 -3.46 22.68 -12.37
C ARG A 141 -4.33 21.85 -11.44
N TRP A 142 -4.73 20.66 -11.87
CA TRP A 142 -5.51 19.75 -11.03
C TRP A 142 -4.71 19.29 -9.80
N ARG A 143 -3.43 18.92 -9.96
CA ARG A 143 -2.55 18.58 -8.84
C ARG A 143 -2.44 19.72 -7.84
N ALA A 144 -2.31 20.96 -8.30
CA ALA A 144 -2.30 22.14 -7.44
C ALA A 144 -3.63 22.29 -6.69
N SER A 145 -4.77 22.06 -7.35
CA SER A 145 -6.10 22.08 -6.71
C SER A 145 -6.25 21.03 -5.61
N LEU A 146 -5.63 19.85 -5.74
CA LEU A 146 -5.67 18.81 -4.70
C LEU A 146 -4.95 19.21 -3.42
N LEU A 147 -3.95 20.10 -3.52
CA LEU A 147 -3.19 20.66 -2.40
C LEU A 147 -3.87 21.88 -1.77
N GLN A 148 -4.90 22.44 -2.40
CA GLN A 148 -5.66 23.55 -1.81
C GLN A 148 -6.54 23.07 -0.65
N PRO A 149 -6.81 23.95 0.34
CA PRO A 149 -7.75 23.66 1.41
C PRO A 149 -9.14 23.32 0.86
N TYR A 150 -9.76 22.26 1.37
CA TYR A 150 -11.09 21.82 0.92
C TYR A 150 -11.98 21.47 2.12
N ARG A 151 -13.30 21.52 1.92
CA ARG A 151 -14.26 21.04 2.93
C ARG A 151 -14.36 19.53 2.86
N ARG A 152 -14.10 18.85 3.97
CA ARG A 152 -14.40 17.41 4.08
C ARG A 152 -15.91 17.22 4.13
N SER A 153 -16.45 16.38 3.24
CA SER A 153 -17.78 15.81 3.46
C SER A 153 -17.67 14.82 4.62
N PHE A 154 -18.22 15.20 5.78
CA PHE A 154 -18.31 14.30 6.92
C PHE A 154 -19.38 13.25 6.61
N VAL A 155 -18.97 12.05 6.21
CA VAL A 155 -19.77 10.84 6.47
C VAL A 155 -19.16 10.20 7.71
N THR A 156 -19.56 10.68 8.88
CA THR A 156 -19.18 10.03 10.14
C THR A 156 -19.88 8.68 10.23
N ARG A 157 -19.11 7.59 10.29
CA ARG A 157 -19.54 6.36 10.97
C ARG A 157 -19.66 6.70 12.47
N GLY A 158 -20.80 7.24 12.88
CA GLY A 158 -21.08 7.65 14.26
C GLY A 158 -22.46 8.28 14.32
N LYS A 159 -23.12 8.20 15.49
CA LYS A 159 -24.43 8.85 15.70
C LYS A 159 -24.34 10.32 15.29
N ALA A 160 -25.24 10.75 14.41
CA ALA A 160 -25.25 12.10 13.86
C ALA A 160 -25.28 13.12 15.01
N THR A 161 -24.25 13.96 15.10
CA THR A 161 -24.28 15.09 16.03
C THR A 161 -25.32 16.10 15.52
N PRO A 162 -26.28 16.54 16.35
CA PRO A 162 -27.32 17.47 15.89
C PRO A 162 -26.70 18.72 15.27
N LYS A 163 -27.19 19.12 14.08
CA LYS A 163 -26.66 20.21 13.23
C LYS A 163 -26.31 21.49 13.99
N ARG A 164 -27.05 21.81 15.06
CA ARG A 164 -26.94 23.04 15.85
C ARG A 164 -25.65 23.16 16.69
N LYS A 165 -24.89 22.08 16.89
CA LYS A 165 -23.61 22.07 17.65
C LYS A 165 -22.36 21.91 16.79
N GLN A 166 -22.47 21.91 15.46
CA GLN A 166 -21.30 21.73 14.60
C GLN A 166 -20.58 23.08 14.38
N PRO A 167 -19.30 23.23 14.77
CA PRO A 167 -18.51 24.36 14.28
C PRO A 167 -18.45 24.32 12.74
N PRO A 168 -18.33 25.48 12.06
CA PRO A 168 -18.23 25.51 10.61
C PRO A 168 -17.10 24.57 10.16
N PRO A 169 -17.30 23.72 9.12
CA PRO A 169 -16.34 22.70 8.77
C PRO A 169 -15.04 23.35 8.35
N ALA A 170 -14.01 23.22 9.19
CA ALA A 170 -12.68 23.74 8.94
C ALA A 170 -12.17 23.24 7.59
N LEU A 171 -11.56 24.14 6.80
CA LEU A 171 -10.89 23.75 5.57
C LEU A 171 -9.69 22.87 5.93
N VAL A 172 -9.64 21.68 5.32
CA VAL A 172 -8.56 20.71 5.55
C VAL A 172 -7.70 20.65 4.30
N VAL A 173 -6.38 20.53 4.48
CA VAL A 173 -5.44 20.31 3.37
C VAL A 173 -5.12 18.83 3.26
N ARG A 174 -5.06 18.29 2.03
CA ARG A 174 -4.64 16.90 1.78
C ARG A 174 -3.15 16.75 2.04
N SER A 175 -2.74 15.60 2.57
CA SER A 175 -1.31 15.32 2.73
C SER A 175 -0.62 15.21 1.36
N PRO A 176 0.63 15.69 1.21
CA PRO A 176 1.38 15.54 -0.05
C PRO A 176 1.51 14.07 -0.49
N LYS A 177 1.60 13.14 0.46
CA LYS A 177 1.63 11.70 0.19
C LYS A 177 0.32 11.21 -0.43
N THR A 178 -0.83 11.66 0.08
CA THR A 178 -2.14 11.35 -0.52
C THR A 178 -2.23 11.88 -1.95
N VAL A 179 -1.81 13.12 -2.19
CA VAL A 179 -1.79 13.69 -3.56
C VAL A 179 -0.87 12.90 -4.48
N LYS A 180 0.32 12.49 -4.00
CA LYS A 180 1.23 11.61 -4.74
C LYS A 180 0.55 10.29 -5.14
N HIS A 181 -0.23 9.67 -4.25
CA HIS A 181 -0.95 8.44 -4.58
C HIS A 181 -2.05 8.68 -5.61
N ILE A 182 -2.83 9.76 -5.47
CA ILE A 182 -3.88 10.13 -6.44
C ILE A 182 -3.29 10.33 -7.84
N VAL A 183 -2.24 11.16 -7.96
CA VAL A 183 -1.56 11.44 -9.24
C VAL A 183 -0.87 10.20 -9.78
N GLY A 184 -0.29 9.37 -8.91
CA GLY A 184 0.32 8.09 -9.29
C GLY A 184 -0.68 7.09 -9.86
N THR A 185 -1.90 7.03 -9.34
CA THR A 185 -2.98 6.22 -9.93
C THR A 185 -3.37 6.74 -11.31
N LEU A 186 -3.51 8.05 -11.49
CA LEU A 186 -3.77 8.65 -12.81
C LEU A 186 -2.64 8.30 -13.81
N LYS A 187 -1.38 8.39 -13.38
CA LYS A 187 -0.24 8.02 -14.23
C LYS A 187 -0.36 6.59 -14.74
N ARG A 188 -0.66 5.62 -13.86
CA ARG A 188 -0.76 4.20 -14.23
C ARG A 188 -1.91 3.93 -15.21
N ILE A 189 -3.05 4.60 -15.05
CA ILE A 189 -4.16 4.51 -16.00
C ILE A 189 -3.73 5.04 -17.37
N LEU A 190 -3.04 6.18 -17.41
CA LEU A 190 -2.53 6.75 -18.66
C LEU A 190 -1.35 5.95 -19.25
N ASP A 191 -0.59 5.22 -18.44
CA ASP A 191 0.40 4.26 -18.93
C ASP A 191 -0.29 3.11 -19.69
N THR A 192 -1.51 2.68 -19.30
CA THR A 192 -2.32 1.73 -20.08
C THR A 192 -2.73 2.32 -21.44
N ALA A 193 -3.19 3.57 -21.47
CA ALA A 193 -3.52 4.26 -22.73
C ALA A 193 -2.28 4.44 -23.65
N LEU A 194 -1.10 4.68 -23.06
CA LEU A 194 0.17 4.74 -23.78
C LEU A 194 0.55 3.37 -24.38
N LYS A 195 0.40 2.29 -23.61
CA LYS A 195 0.64 0.91 -24.11
C LYS A 195 -0.29 0.54 -25.26
N ASP A 196 -1.53 0.99 -25.20
CA ASP A 196 -2.51 0.81 -26.28
C ASP A 196 -2.28 1.76 -27.48
N GLN A 197 -1.24 2.59 -27.40
CA GLN A 197 -0.84 3.59 -28.39
C GLN A 197 -1.94 4.64 -28.68
N ALA A 198 -2.82 4.89 -27.69
CA ALA A 198 -3.87 5.90 -27.75
C ALA A 198 -3.33 7.33 -27.57
N ILE A 199 -2.19 7.45 -26.87
CA ILE A 199 -1.47 8.70 -26.66
C ILE A 199 0.02 8.48 -26.95
N PRO A 200 0.74 9.47 -27.49
CA PRO A 200 2.17 9.34 -27.80
C PRO A 200 3.07 9.41 -26.56
N ALA A 201 2.60 10.05 -25.48
CA ALA A 201 3.32 10.21 -24.24
C ALA A 201 2.34 10.39 -23.07
N ASN A 202 2.75 9.98 -21.87
CA ASN A 202 1.95 10.19 -20.67
C ASN A 202 2.02 11.66 -20.22
N PRO A 203 0.89 12.40 -20.16
CA PRO A 203 0.88 13.80 -19.76
C PRO A 203 1.23 14.03 -18.29
N VAL A 204 1.17 12.98 -17.45
CA VAL A 204 1.69 13.01 -16.08
C VAL A 204 3.20 12.89 -16.16
N LEU A 205 3.87 14.03 -16.32
CA LEU A 205 5.32 14.06 -16.28
C LEU A 205 5.78 13.51 -14.93
N SER A 206 6.77 12.62 -14.97
CA SER A 206 7.62 12.38 -13.82
C SER A 206 8.27 13.71 -13.51
N THR A 207 7.67 14.47 -12.59
CA THR A 207 8.28 15.68 -12.06
C THR A 207 9.75 15.33 -11.82
N ARG A 208 10.68 16.13 -12.38
CA ARG A 208 12.07 16.10 -11.91
C ARG A 208 11.99 16.00 -10.40
N ARG A 209 12.89 15.24 -9.76
CA ARG A 209 13.07 15.34 -8.31
C ARG A 209 13.56 16.76 -8.00
N THR A 210 12.75 17.80 -8.20
CA THR A 210 12.72 18.95 -7.32
C THR A 210 12.38 18.31 -5.99
N SER A 211 13.45 18.08 -5.23
CA SER A 211 13.40 17.64 -3.86
C SER A 211 12.18 18.29 -3.22
N THR A 212 11.13 17.50 -3.02
CA THR A 212 10.01 17.89 -2.16
C THR A 212 10.41 17.66 -0.71
N LYS A 213 11.72 17.73 -0.39
CA LYS A 213 12.10 18.56 0.75
C LYS A 213 11.55 19.94 0.40
N ARG A 214 10.30 20.22 0.80
CA ARG A 214 10.03 21.54 1.37
C ARG A 214 11.31 21.86 2.14
N LEU A 215 11.98 22.98 1.84
CA LEU A 215 12.81 23.61 2.86
C LEU A 215 11.99 23.45 4.14
N PRO A 216 12.48 22.73 5.15
CA PRO A 216 11.71 22.54 6.36
C PRO A 216 11.58 23.94 6.91
N ASN A 217 10.49 24.62 6.55
CA ASN A 217 10.14 25.92 7.07
C ASN A 217 9.62 25.59 8.45
N ARG A 218 10.56 25.22 9.34
CA ARG A 218 10.39 24.89 10.75
C ARG A 218 9.71 26.05 11.49
N SER A 219 9.59 27.21 10.83
CA SER A 219 9.09 28.48 11.35
C SER A 219 7.85 29.02 10.63
N ALA A 220 7.24 28.29 9.68
CA ALA A 220 5.97 28.75 9.09
C ALA A 220 4.82 28.55 10.09
N PRO A 221 4.07 29.61 10.47
CA PRO A 221 2.94 29.47 11.40
C PRO A 221 1.93 28.44 10.85
N GLY A 222 1.75 27.33 11.57
CA GLY A 222 0.79 26.28 11.20
C GLY A 222 1.35 25.09 10.41
N SER A 223 2.66 24.98 10.16
CA SER A 223 3.21 23.72 9.64
C SER A 223 3.15 22.64 10.72
N LYS A 224 2.33 21.60 10.51
CA LYS A 224 2.33 20.43 11.41
C LYS A 224 3.74 19.84 11.48
N PRO A 225 4.25 19.51 12.68
CA PRO A 225 5.53 18.82 12.79
C PRO A 225 5.52 17.54 11.95
N PRO A 226 6.70 17.07 11.48
CA PRO A 226 6.80 15.78 10.83
C PRO A 226 6.16 14.71 11.71
N PHE A 227 5.59 13.70 11.06
CA PHE A 227 4.95 12.59 11.76
C PHE A 227 5.96 11.97 12.74
N ALA A 228 5.68 12.07 14.04
CA ALA A 228 6.50 11.49 15.10
C ALA A 228 5.85 10.19 15.58
N HIS A 229 6.64 9.13 15.65
CA HIS A 229 6.25 7.89 16.31
C HIS A 229 6.02 8.19 17.80
N ARG A 230 5.06 7.49 18.42
CA ARG A 230 4.74 7.64 19.85
C ARG A 230 4.90 6.28 20.55
N PRO A 231 6.13 5.75 20.63
CA PRO A 231 6.37 4.53 21.38
C PRO A 231 5.99 4.75 22.85
N LEU A 232 5.39 3.75 23.47
CA LEU A 232 5.06 3.74 24.89
C LEU A 232 6.24 3.16 25.68
N THR A 233 6.40 3.57 26.93
CA THR A 233 7.31 2.88 27.85
C THR A 233 6.68 1.58 28.36
N GLY A 234 7.49 0.64 28.88
CA GLY A 234 6.97 -0.59 29.48
C GLY A 234 5.92 -0.32 30.59
N ALA A 235 6.16 0.68 31.44
CA ALA A 235 5.21 1.10 32.46
C ALA A 235 3.89 1.64 31.88
N GLN A 236 3.95 2.40 30.77
CA GLN A 236 2.74 2.90 30.10
C GLN A 236 1.96 1.77 29.43
N VAL A 237 2.63 0.79 28.84
CA VAL A 237 1.97 -0.41 28.28
C VAL A 237 1.25 -1.17 29.40
N ALA A 238 1.92 -1.40 30.53
CA ALA A 238 1.33 -2.07 31.68
C ALA A 238 0.10 -1.31 32.22
N ALA A 239 0.20 0.02 32.37
CA ALA A 239 -0.92 0.85 32.81
C ALA A 239 -2.12 0.80 31.85
N VAL A 240 -1.87 0.81 30.53
CA VAL A 240 -2.94 0.66 29.53
C VAL A 240 -3.60 -0.72 29.61
N ALA A 241 -2.80 -1.78 29.74
CA ALA A 241 -3.31 -3.15 29.86
C ALA A 241 -4.14 -3.33 31.14
N ASP A 242 -3.65 -2.80 32.26
CA ASP A 242 -4.36 -2.84 33.55
C ASP A 242 -5.67 -2.05 33.50
N TYR A 243 -5.66 -0.84 32.93
CA TYR A 243 -6.90 -0.06 32.73
C TYR A 243 -7.94 -0.83 31.92
N ILE A 244 -7.52 -1.54 30.86
CA ILE A 244 -8.43 -2.36 30.05
C ILE A 244 -8.94 -3.57 30.86
N ALA A 245 -8.08 -4.19 31.65
CA ALA A 245 -8.42 -5.31 32.50
C ALA A 245 -9.42 -4.94 33.61
N THR A 246 -9.21 -3.80 34.28
CA THR A 246 -9.97 -3.39 35.47
C THR A 246 -11.15 -2.48 35.12
N GLN A 247 -10.91 -1.38 34.41
CA GLN A 247 -11.93 -0.34 34.12
C GLN A 247 -12.80 -0.68 32.91
N ARG A 248 -12.31 -1.54 32.02
CA ARG A 248 -13.10 -2.07 30.88
C ARG A 248 -13.45 -3.55 31.04
N HIS A 249 -13.12 -4.15 32.18
CA HIS A 249 -13.45 -5.52 32.55
C HIS A 249 -13.12 -6.53 31.43
N ASN A 250 -11.98 -6.36 30.77
CA ASN A 250 -11.57 -7.21 29.66
C ASN A 250 -10.07 -7.53 29.74
N ARG A 251 -9.73 -8.44 30.66
CA ARG A 251 -8.36 -8.90 30.89
C ARG A 251 -7.70 -9.44 29.61
N LEU A 252 -8.46 -10.15 28.78
CA LEU A 252 -7.96 -10.70 27.52
C LEU A 252 -7.49 -9.60 26.57
N TYR A 253 -8.24 -8.52 26.42
CA TYR A 253 -7.82 -7.41 25.57
C TYR A 253 -6.68 -6.59 26.18
N GLY A 254 -6.53 -6.59 27.51
CA GLY A 254 -5.31 -6.13 28.18
C GLY A 254 -4.09 -6.95 27.76
N LEU A 255 -4.18 -8.29 27.86
CA LEU A 255 -3.15 -9.22 27.39
C LEU A 255 -2.81 -9.03 25.90
N VAL A 256 -3.81 -8.81 25.04
CA VAL A 256 -3.59 -8.53 23.61
C VAL A 256 -2.74 -7.27 23.39
N VAL A 257 -2.96 -6.21 24.17
CA VAL A 257 -2.17 -4.97 24.07
C VAL A 257 -0.73 -5.21 24.50
N THR A 258 -0.52 -5.90 25.62
CA THR A 258 0.82 -6.30 26.09
C THR A 258 1.51 -7.18 25.05
N PHE A 259 0.84 -8.21 24.55
CA PHE A 259 1.35 -9.09 23.51
C PHE A 259 1.77 -8.31 22.25
N ALA A 260 0.94 -7.38 21.77
CA ALA A 260 1.26 -6.57 20.60
C ALA A 260 2.47 -5.64 20.83
N ALA A 261 2.60 -5.08 22.02
CA ALA A 261 3.71 -4.20 22.41
C ALA A 261 5.05 -4.94 22.56
N TYR A 262 5.03 -6.23 22.90
CA TYR A 262 6.22 -7.05 23.16
C TYR A 262 6.54 -8.07 22.06
N THR A 263 5.76 -8.11 20.98
CA THR A 263 6.05 -8.95 19.79
C THR A 263 6.14 -8.15 18.48
N GLY A 264 5.65 -6.91 18.45
CA GLY A 264 5.71 -6.05 17.27
C GLY A 264 4.85 -6.54 16.08
N VAL A 265 3.88 -7.41 16.32
CA VAL A 265 2.96 -7.92 15.30
C VAL A 265 2.13 -6.81 14.67
N ARG A 266 1.88 -6.89 13.36
CA ARG A 266 0.96 -5.96 12.68
C ARG A 266 -0.48 -6.31 13.04
N ALA A 267 -1.39 -5.34 12.97
CA ALA A 267 -2.81 -5.55 13.26
C ALA A 267 -3.41 -6.75 12.49
N ALA A 268 -3.16 -6.85 11.18
CA ALA A 268 -3.67 -7.98 10.39
C ALA A 268 -2.98 -9.32 10.72
N GLU A 269 -1.72 -9.30 11.17
CA GLU A 269 -1.01 -10.50 11.63
C GLU A 269 -1.57 -10.99 12.97
N LEU A 270 -1.80 -10.07 13.91
CA LEU A 270 -2.42 -10.34 15.22
C LEU A 270 -3.81 -10.99 15.06
N GLN A 271 -4.64 -10.47 14.15
CA GLN A 271 -5.94 -11.08 13.83
C GLN A 271 -5.82 -12.44 13.13
N GLY A 272 -4.66 -12.75 12.53
CA GLY A 272 -4.39 -14.00 11.85
C GLY A 272 -3.76 -15.08 12.73
N LEU A 273 -3.40 -14.76 13.97
CA LEU A 273 -2.82 -15.75 14.88
C LEU A 273 -3.84 -16.82 15.27
N GLN A 274 -3.36 -18.05 15.34
CA GLN A 274 -4.11 -19.24 15.72
C GLN A 274 -3.41 -19.92 16.90
N VAL A 275 -4.14 -20.76 17.64
CA VAL A 275 -3.60 -21.55 18.77
C VAL A 275 -2.35 -22.34 18.36
N GLY A 276 -2.35 -22.93 17.17
CA GLY A 276 -1.23 -23.73 16.66
C GLY A 276 0.02 -22.95 16.28
N ASP A 277 0.00 -21.61 16.33
CA ASP A 277 1.17 -20.79 16.02
C ASP A 277 2.05 -20.49 17.24
N VAL A 278 1.58 -20.82 18.45
CA VAL A 278 2.29 -20.55 19.70
C VAL A 278 3.01 -21.82 20.14
N THR A 279 4.28 -21.68 20.50
CA THR A 279 5.10 -22.74 21.08
C THR A 279 5.52 -22.31 22.48
N LEU A 280 5.00 -23.01 23.48
CA LEU A 280 5.28 -22.78 24.89
C LEU A 280 5.76 -24.10 25.50
N SER A 281 6.77 -24.05 26.37
CA SER A 281 7.09 -25.17 27.27
C SER A 281 6.13 -25.16 28.46
N ASP A 282 5.86 -26.30 29.08
CA ASP A 282 5.01 -26.40 30.28
C ASP A 282 5.70 -25.86 31.54
N ILE A 283 7.00 -25.65 31.49
CA ILE A 283 7.80 -25.15 32.61
C ILE A 283 7.68 -23.60 32.69
N PRO A 284 7.22 -23.03 33.82
CA PRO A 284 7.19 -21.58 34.02
C PRO A 284 8.58 -20.94 33.90
N GLY A 285 8.65 -19.68 33.47
CA GLY A 285 9.93 -18.97 33.32
C GLY A 285 10.76 -19.39 32.10
N THR A 286 10.19 -20.18 31.19
CA THR A 286 10.84 -20.56 29.93
C THR A 286 10.47 -19.65 28.78
N VAL A 287 11.42 -19.45 27.85
CA VAL A 287 11.20 -18.67 26.63
C VAL A 287 10.19 -19.38 25.74
N GLY A 288 9.17 -18.64 25.29
CA GLY A 288 8.21 -19.11 24.31
C GLY A 288 8.51 -18.59 22.91
N ALA A 289 7.71 -18.97 21.93
CA ALA A 289 7.78 -18.41 20.59
C ALA A 289 6.40 -18.33 19.93
N VAL A 290 6.24 -17.36 19.03
CA VAL A 290 5.07 -17.25 18.15
C VAL A 290 5.49 -17.19 16.69
N ARG A 291 4.87 -18.02 15.85
CA ARG A 291 5.11 -18.05 14.40
C ARG A 291 4.07 -17.22 13.65
N ILE A 292 4.53 -16.16 13.00
CA ILE A 292 3.68 -15.23 12.25
C ILE A 292 3.72 -15.65 10.78
N ARG A 293 2.69 -16.37 10.33
CA ARG A 293 2.65 -16.95 8.97
C ARG A 293 1.41 -16.59 8.16
N ARG A 294 0.46 -15.85 8.73
CA ARG A 294 -0.78 -15.45 8.05
C ARG A 294 -1.28 -14.09 8.54
N THR A 295 -2.16 -13.49 7.76
CA THR A 295 -2.87 -12.28 8.11
C THR A 295 -4.36 -12.49 7.91
N LYS A 296 -5.19 -11.85 8.73
CA LYS A 296 -6.64 -11.79 8.53
C LYS A 296 -7.09 -10.35 8.57
N THR A 297 -7.96 -9.96 7.65
CA THR A 297 -8.58 -8.63 7.64
C THR A 297 -10.09 -8.75 7.47
N LYS A 298 -10.86 -7.97 8.23
CA LYS A 298 -12.31 -7.92 8.10
C LYS A 298 -12.70 -6.94 6.99
N ALA A 299 -13.39 -7.43 5.97
CA ALA A 299 -13.99 -6.64 4.90
C ALA A 299 -15.52 -6.70 4.95
N ALA A 300 -16.21 -5.94 4.09
CA ALA A 300 -17.67 -5.91 4.04
C ALA A 300 -18.29 -7.29 3.73
N GLY A 301 -17.60 -8.13 2.97
CA GLY A 301 -18.02 -9.49 2.61
C GLY A 301 -17.54 -10.60 3.54
N GLY A 302 -16.91 -10.28 4.68
CA GLY A 302 -16.41 -11.28 5.64
C GLY A 302 -14.92 -11.19 5.94
N TRP A 303 -14.35 -12.28 6.44
CA TRP A 303 -12.92 -12.38 6.73
C TRP A 303 -12.15 -12.73 5.47
N ILE A 304 -11.13 -11.93 5.17
CA ILE A 304 -10.19 -12.19 4.08
C ILE A 304 -8.91 -12.71 4.70
N ASP A 305 -8.59 -13.96 4.36
CA ASP A 305 -7.30 -14.56 4.68
C ASP A 305 -6.26 -14.05 3.68
N GLY A 306 -5.17 -13.50 4.20
CA GLY A 306 -4.05 -13.05 3.40
C GLY A 306 -2.80 -13.84 3.77
N THR A 307 -2.05 -14.27 2.77
CA THR A 307 -0.67 -14.71 2.99
C THR A 307 0.22 -13.48 3.19
N PRO A 308 1.29 -13.59 4.00
CA PRO A 308 2.26 -12.52 4.10
C PRO A 308 2.87 -12.24 2.72
N LYS A 309 2.92 -10.97 2.30
CA LYS A 309 3.26 -10.53 0.92
C LYS A 309 4.61 -11.02 0.37
N THR A 310 5.47 -11.63 1.19
CA THR A 310 6.78 -12.17 0.81
C THR A 310 7.14 -13.37 1.69
N ALA A 311 7.95 -14.32 1.20
CA ALA A 311 8.49 -15.45 1.99
C ALA A 311 9.18 -14.99 3.30
N LYS A 312 9.88 -13.85 3.27
CA LYS A 312 10.51 -13.21 4.45
C LYS A 312 9.54 -12.77 5.56
N SER A 313 8.24 -12.80 5.29
CA SER A 313 7.23 -12.36 6.25
C SER A 313 6.73 -13.51 7.14
N ASP A 314 6.98 -14.78 6.77
CA ASP A 314 6.91 -15.92 7.71
C ASP A 314 8.13 -15.85 8.63
N ARG A 315 7.87 -15.73 9.94
CA ARG A 315 8.90 -15.48 10.93
C ARG A 315 8.47 -15.98 12.30
N VAL A 316 9.46 -16.26 13.13
CA VAL A 316 9.27 -16.61 14.54
C VAL A 316 9.75 -15.45 15.39
N VAL A 317 8.90 -15.03 16.34
CA VAL A 317 9.22 -14.00 17.33
C VAL A 317 9.31 -14.69 18.69
N PRO A 318 10.44 -14.57 19.40
CA PRO A 318 10.57 -15.11 20.75
C PRO A 318 9.67 -14.33 21.71
N LEU A 319 9.17 -15.04 22.71
CA LEU A 319 8.37 -14.48 23.79
C LEU A 319 9.23 -14.47 25.05
N ALA A 320 9.32 -13.31 25.69
CA ALA A 320 9.95 -13.22 27.01
C ALA A 320 9.26 -14.20 27.99
N PRO A 321 10.00 -14.80 28.94
CA PRO A 321 9.45 -15.80 29.85
C PRO A 321 8.13 -15.40 30.52
N TRP A 322 8.05 -14.19 31.06
CA TRP A 322 6.84 -13.68 31.71
C TRP A 322 5.63 -13.59 30.75
N LEU A 323 5.85 -13.23 29.48
CA LEU A 323 4.78 -13.16 28.47
C LEU A 323 4.37 -14.56 28.01
N ALA A 324 5.33 -15.48 27.92
CA ALA A 324 5.06 -16.88 27.67
C ALA A 324 4.22 -17.49 28.80
N ASP A 325 4.49 -17.11 30.05
CA ASP A 325 3.73 -17.52 31.22
C ASP A 325 2.29 -16.97 31.20
N ASP A 326 2.11 -15.68 30.89
CA ASP A 326 0.79 -15.06 30.73
C ASP A 326 -0.04 -15.75 29.62
N LEU A 327 0.60 -16.05 28.48
CA LEU A 327 -0.06 -16.78 27.39
C LEU A 327 -0.37 -18.22 27.77
N ARG A 328 0.50 -18.91 28.52
CA ARG A 328 0.25 -20.26 29.01
C ARG A 328 -0.95 -20.26 29.94
N HIS A 329 -1.01 -19.31 30.87
CA HIS A 329 -2.17 -19.15 31.76
C HIS A 329 -3.45 -18.90 30.96
N TYR A 330 -3.42 -18.01 29.97
CA TYR A 330 -4.56 -17.78 29.08
C TYR A 330 -5.01 -19.04 28.32
N LEU A 331 -4.06 -19.76 27.71
CA LEU A 331 -4.36 -20.96 26.93
C LEU A 331 -4.89 -22.10 27.81
N THR A 332 -4.41 -22.22 29.04
CA THR A 332 -4.81 -23.30 29.96
C THR A 332 -6.13 -23.02 30.69
N THR A 333 -6.42 -21.76 31.03
CA THR A 333 -7.56 -21.41 31.90
C THR A 333 -8.73 -20.73 31.18
N VAL A 334 -8.48 -20.05 30.07
CA VAL A 334 -9.50 -19.22 29.38
C VAL A 334 -9.84 -19.76 28.00
N HIS A 335 -8.85 -20.22 27.25
CA HIS A 335 -9.03 -20.60 25.85
C HIS A 335 -9.62 -22.02 25.70
N PRO A 336 -10.88 -22.20 25.24
CA PRO A 336 -11.56 -23.50 25.24
C PRO A 336 -10.96 -24.52 24.27
N PHE A 337 -10.21 -24.08 23.26
CA PHE A 337 -9.64 -24.94 22.23
C PHE A 337 -8.12 -25.14 22.29
N ALA A 338 -7.49 -24.84 23.42
CA ALA A 338 -6.05 -25.03 23.58
C ALA A 338 -5.67 -26.50 23.89
N GLY A 339 -6.60 -27.30 24.43
CA GLY A 339 -6.41 -28.73 24.70
C GLY A 339 -5.68 -29.05 26.00
N HIS A 340 -5.66 -28.14 26.97
CA HIS A 340 -5.02 -28.34 28.28
C HIS A 340 -5.99 -28.60 29.43
N ALA A 341 -7.29 -28.31 29.26
CA ALA A 341 -8.32 -28.59 30.26
C ALA A 341 -9.04 -29.90 29.96
N GLU A 342 -9.45 -30.60 31.01
CA GLU A 342 -10.19 -31.87 30.92
C GLU A 342 -11.48 -31.68 30.11
N GLY A 343 -11.70 -32.54 29.10
CA GLY A 343 -12.84 -32.42 28.17
C GLY A 343 -12.70 -31.38 27.04
N CYS A 344 -11.60 -30.61 26.98
CA CYS A 344 -11.39 -29.61 25.91
C CYS A 344 -10.63 -30.19 24.71
N ARG A 345 -11.21 -30.10 23.51
CA ARG A 345 -10.55 -30.51 22.26
C ARG A 345 -9.57 -29.43 21.77
N ARG A 346 -8.32 -29.80 21.52
CA ARG A 346 -7.35 -28.91 20.84
C ARG A 346 -7.79 -28.63 19.41
N ILE A 347 -7.99 -27.37 19.05
CA ILE A 347 -8.26 -26.92 17.68
C ILE A 347 -7.15 -25.96 17.27
N ALA A 348 -6.13 -26.48 16.59
CA ALA A 348 -4.94 -25.71 16.22
C ALA A 348 -5.24 -24.49 15.34
N HIS A 349 -6.30 -24.53 14.53
CA HIS A 349 -6.69 -23.44 13.63
C HIS A 349 -7.66 -22.43 14.26
N ALA A 350 -8.05 -22.62 15.53
CA ALA A 350 -8.85 -21.64 16.26
C ALA A 350 -8.08 -20.33 16.41
N PRO A 351 -8.72 -19.15 16.26
CA PRO A 351 -8.09 -17.86 16.51
C PRO A 351 -7.47 -17.78 17.90
N LEU A 352 -6.20 -17.34 17.99
CA LEU A 352 -5.51 -17.16 19.27
C LEU A 352 -6.23 -16.12 20.15
N PHE A 353 -6.71 -15.04 19.53
CA PHE A 353 -7.46 -13.99 20.20
C PHE A 353 -8.86 -13.84 19.57
N PRO A 354 -9.93 -14.17 20.30
CA PRO A 354 -11.29 -14.18 19.79
C PRO A 354 -11.90 -12.78 19.68
N GLY A 355 -12.85 -12.64 18.76
CA GLY A 355 -13.73 -11.48 18.70
C GLY A 355 -14.78 -11.51 19.79
N LYS A 356 -15.26 -10.33 20.22
CA LYS A 356 -16.42 -10.24 21.11
C LYS A 356 -17.72 -10.39 20.31
N ARG A 357 -18.65 -11.20 20.79
CA ARG A 357 -20.04 -11.22 20.30
C ARG A 357 -20.68 -9.87 20.64
N THR A 358 -21.32 -9.23 19.68
CA THR A 358 -21.99 -7.94 19.90
C THR A 358 -23.26 -8.12 20.73
N ARG A 359 -23.14 -8.34 22.05
CA ARG A 359 -24.20 -8.01 23.00
C ARG A 359 -23.95 -6.59 23.50
N ALA A 360 -24.80 -5.66 23.06
CA ALA A 360 -24.83 -4.31 23.60
C ALA A 360 -25.29 -4.36 25.06
N GLY A 361 -24.67 -3.57 25.94
CA GLY A 361 -25.20 -3.29 27.28
C GLY A 361 -24.52 -3.97 28.47
N LYS A 362 -23.68 -5.00 28.30
CA LYS A 362 -22.90 -5.58 29.41
C LYS A 362 -21.59 -4.81 29.64
N ALA A 363 -21.37 -4.37 30.88
CA ALA A 363 -20.15 -3.68 31.31
C ALA A 363 -18.95 -4.63 31.49
N ALA A 364 -19.19 -5.82 32.04
CA ALA A 364 -18.19 -6.89 32.15
C ALA A 364 -18.19 -7.81 30.93
N VAL A 365 -17.02 -8.31 30.53
CA VAL A 365 -16.87 -9.29 29.44
C VAL A 365 -16.57 -10.66 30.04
N ASP A 366 -17.50 -11.59 29.88
CA ASP A 366 -17.32 -12.98 30.32
C ASP A 366 -16.74 -13.84 29.20
N ILE A 367 -16.17 -15.01 29.54
CA ILE A 367 -15.64 -15.99 28.57
C ILE A 367 -16.70 -16.39 27.52
N ALA A 368 -17.97 -16.48 27.93
CA ALA A 368 -19.10 -16.81 27.07
C ALA A 368 -19.45 -15.73 26.03
N ASP A 369 -18.99 -14.49 26.24
CA ASP A 369 -19.21 -13.36 25.34
C ASP A 369 -18.25 -13.35 24.13
N PHE A 370 -17.23 -14.21 24.13
CA PHE A 370 -16.30 -14.33 23.01
C PHE A 370 -16.84 -15.28 21.92
N ASP A 371 -16.63 -14.88 20.67
CA ASP A 371 -16.81 -15.72 19.49
C ASP A 371 -15.49 -16.38 19.15
N TRP A 372 -15.27 -17.57 19.71
CA TRP A 372 -14.06 -18.35 19.53
C TRP A 372 -13.87 -18.89 18.10
N ALA A 373 -14.87 -18.78 17.23
CA ALA A 373 -14.74 -19.13 15.82
C ALA A 373 -14.21 -17.96 14.96
N LYS A 374 -14.28 -16.73 15.46
CA LYS A 374 -13.89 -15.53 14.71
C LYS A 374 -12.79 -14.77 15.43
N PRO A 375 -11.75 -14.33 14.71
CA PRO A 375 -10.71 -13.52 15.34
C PRO A 375 -11.23 -12.16 15.79
N MET A 376 -10.50 -11.55 16.71
CA MET A 376 -10.74 -10.17 17.12
C MET A 376 -10.66 -9.19 15.94
N VAL A 377 -11.40 -8.09 16.04
CA VAL A 377 -11.25 -6.95 15.12
C VAL A 377 -10.43 -5.88 15.84
N VAL A 378 -9.20 -5.63 15.37
CA VAL A 378 -8.28 -4.67 15.98
C VAL A 378 -8.85 -3.26 15.97
N ASP A 379 -9.65 -2.89 14.96
CA ASP A 379 -10.36 -1.61 14.93
C ASP A 379 -11.34 -1.46 16.12
N ASN A 380 -12.03 -2.55 16.47
CA ASN A 380 -12.91 -2.57 17.65
C ASN A 380 -12.11 -2.51 18.95
N LEU A 381 -10.98 -3.21 19.06
CA LEU A 381 -10.06 -3.10 20.21
C LEU A 381 -9.57 -1.65 20.35
N TYR A 382 -9.15 -1.06 19.23
CA TYR A 382 -8.59 0.28 19.16
C TYR A 382 -9.59 1.34 19.64
N HIS A 383 -10.79 1.37 19.05
CA HIS A 383 -11.77 2.41 19.33
C HIS A 383 -12.47 2.25 20.68
N ASN A 384 -12.70 1.02 21.14
CA ASN A 384 -13.51 0.78 22.35
C ASN A 384 -12.69 0.57 23.63
N TYR A 385 -11.41 0.17 23.51
CA TYR A 385 -10.59 -0.17 24.68
C TYR A 385 -9.28 0.62 24.70
N PHE A 386 -8.45 0.50 23.67
CA PHE A 386 -7.10 1.08 23.66
C PHE A 386 -7.09 2.61 23.67
N GLN A 387 -7.82 3.26 22.75
CA GLN A 387 -7.85 4.72 22.69
C GLN A 387 -8.52 5.34 23.92
N PRO A 388 -9.64 4.79 24.45
CA PRO A 388 -10.20 5.24 25.71
C PRO A 388 -9.22 5.11 26.89
N ALA A 389 -8.47 4.02 26.98
CA ALA A 389 -7.44 3.83 28.01
C ALA A 389 -6.31 4.86 27.87
N CYS A 390 -5.78 5.06 26.66
CA CYS A 390 -4.75 6.08 26.40
C CYS A 390 -5.23 7.50 26.75
N LYS A 391 -6.51 7.81 26.47
CA LYS A 391 -7.11 9.09 26.81
C LYS A 391 -7.26 9.27 28.32
N ALA A 392 -7.72 8.24 29.03
CA ALA A 392 -7.89 8.26 30.48
C ALA A 392 -6.54 8.43 31.21
N LEU A 393 -5.48 7.83 30.68
CA LEU A 393 -4.12 7.90 31.22
C LEU A 393 -3.31 9.11 30.71
N GLY A 394 -3.91 10.04 29.96
CA GLY A 394 -3.22 11.25 29.48
C GLY A 394 -2.14 11.03 28.41
N LEU A 395 -2.09 9.87 27.76
CA LEU A 395 -1.05 9.49 26.77
C LEU A 395 -1.27 10.11 25.38
N GLY A 396 -2.39 10.80 25.16
CA GLY A 396 -2.75 11.42 23.89
C GLY A 396 -3.18 10.42 22.80
N PRO A 397 -3.28 10.85 21.52
CA PRO A 397 -3.72 9.99 20.42
C PRO A 397 -2.62 9.02 19.96
N VAL A 398 -2.47 7.92 20.69
CA VAL A 398 -1.63 6.77 20.33
C VAL A 398 -2.40 5.87 19.36
N ARG A 399 -1.80 5.50 18.23
CA ARG A 399 -2.39 4.57 17.26
C ARG A 399 -2.03 3.14 17.63
N PHE A 400 -2.82 2.18 17.20
CA PHE A 400 -2.51 0.77 17.44
C PHE A 400 -1.14 0.35 16.85
N HIS A 401 -0.75 0.89 15.70
CA HIS A 401 0.57 0.61 15.11
C HIS A 401 1.74 1.18 15.92
N ASP A 402 1.49 2.11 16.85
CA ASP A 402 2.53 2.64 17.72
C ASP A 402 2.98 1.61 18.78
N LEU A 403 2.20 0.54 19.03
CA LEU A 403 2.65 -0.63 19.81
C LEU A 403 3.77 -1.40 19.11
N ARG A 404 3.78 -1.41 17.77
CA ARG A 404 4.89 -1.99 17.01
C ARG A 404 6.13 -1.11 17.05
N HIS A 405 5.96 0.21 17.07
CA HIS A 405 7.06 1.15 17.33
C HIS A 405 7.60 0.94 18.75
N THR A 406 6.72 0.73 19.73
CA THR A 406 7.05 0.41 21.12
C THR A 406 7.93 -0.84 21.22
N PHE A 407 7.55 -1.94 20.56
CA PHE A 407 8.39 -3.14 20.50
C PHE A 407 9.80 -2.85 19.99
N ALA A 408 9.89 -2.14 18.86
CA ALA A 408 11.17 -1.83 18.23
C ALA A 408 12.06 -0.98 19.16
N THR A 409 11.50 0.06 19.77
CA THR A 409 12.25 0.94 20.67
C THR A 409 12.67 0.22 21.94
N LEU A 410 11.79 -0.60 22.54
CA LEU A 410 12.12 -1.36 23.74
C LEU A 410 13.23 -2.39 23.47
N ALA A 411 13.14 -3.14 22.37
CA ALA A 411 14.15 -4.14 22.02
C ALA A 411 15.51 -3.51 21.72
N LEU A 412 15.54 -2.44 20.92
CA LEU A 412 16.80 -1.75 20.58
C LEU A 412 17.43 -1.08 21.81
N SER A 413 16.61 -0.47 22.68
CA SER A 413 17.10 0.13 23.93
C SER A 413 17.63 -0.93 24.91
N ALA A 414 17.13 -2.16 24.84
CA ALA A 414 17.63 -3.30 25.60
C ALA A 414 18.94 -3.88 25.02
N GLY A 415 19.46 -3.34 23.91
CA GLY A 415 20.70 -3.78 23.28
C GLY A 415 20.53 -4.85 22.19
N GLU A 416 19.30 -5.17 21.77
CA GLU A 416 19.07 -6.14 20.70
C GLU A 416 19.62 -5.64 19.36
N HIS A 417 20.28 -6.54 18.62
CA HIS A 417 20.87 -6.17 17.34
C HIS A 417 19.78 -5.79 16.31
N TYR A 418 19.93 -4.64 15.64
CA TYR A 418 18.89 -4.09 14.77
C TYR A 418 18.46 -5.01 13.62
N MET A 419 19.37 -5.86 13.10
CA MET A 419 18.99 -6.86 12.09
C MET A 419 18.04 -7.90 12.65
N GLN A 420 18.24 -8.31 13.91
CA GLN A 420 17.38 -9.27 14.59
C GLN A 420 15.99 -8.67 14.85
N VAL A 421 15.94 -7.45 15.39
CA VAL A 421 14.69 -6.69 15.58
C VAL A 421 13.96 -6.51 14.24
N SER A 422 14.67 -6.18 13.18
CA SER A 422 14.12 -6.06 11.83
C SER A 422 13.53 -7.37 11.30
N LYS A 423 14.19 -8.51 11.59
CA LYS A 423 13.71 -9.85 11.26
C LYS A 423 12.43 -10.17 12.02
N TRP A 424 12.37 -9.92 13.34
CA TRP A 424 11.16 -10.09 14.17
C TRP A 424 10.02 -9.16 13.77
N LEU A 425 10.32 -7.95 13.31
CA LEU A 425 9.34 -7.04 12.74
C LEU A 425 8.87 -7.51 11.35
N GLY A 426 9.66 -8.30 10.63
CA GLY A 426 9.37 -8.68 9.25
C GLY A 426 9.42 -7.48 8.30
N HIS A 427 10.47 -6.66 8.40
CA HIS A 427 10.75 -5.63 7.42
C HIS A 427 11.39 -6.24 6.16
N SER A 428 11.01 -5.74 4.99
CA SER A 428 11.59 -6.20 3.72
C SER A 428 13.05 -5.78 3.54
N SER A 429 13.47 -4.72 4.24
CA SER A 429 14.84 -4.19 4.25
C SER A 429 15.19 -3.70 5.65
N TYR A 430 16.43 -3.98 6.08
CA TYR A 430 16.99 -3.51 7.34
C TYR A 430 17.10 -1.98 7.42
N VAL A 431 17.24 -1.32 6.27
CA VAL A 431 17.30 0.15 6.16
C VAL A 431 16.05 0.80 6.77
N LEU A 432 14.88 0.15 6.68
CA LEU A 432 13.64 0.68 7.28
C LEU A 432 13.73 0.77 8.80
N THR A 433 14.40 -0.19 9.44
CA THR A 433 14.60 -0.21 10.89
C THR A 433 15.58 0.89 11.28
N LEU A 434 16.73 0.96 10.59
CA LEU A 434 17.75 1.97 10.86
C LEU A 434 17.23 3.39 10.63
N SER A 435 16.53 3.64 9.51
CA SER A 435 16.00 4.97 9.18
C SER A 435 14.94 5.48 10.15
N THR A 436 14.32 4.58 10.91
CA THR A 436 13.16 4.90 11.76
C THR A 436 13.52 4.89 13.24
N TYR A 437 14.47 4.06 13.67
CA TYR A 437 14.77 3.82 15.08
C TYR A 437 16.26 3.96 15.44
N ALA A 438 17.10 4.53 14.56
CA ALA A 438 18.51 4.74 14.85
C ALA A 438 18.74 5.40 16.22
N ASP A 439 17.95 6.42 16.56
CA ASP A 439 18.05 7.15 17.84
C ASP A 439 17.82 6.28 19.10
N TYR A 440 17.33 5.04 18.96
CA TYR A 440 17.09 4.10 20.08
C TYR A 440 18.10 2.96 20.12
N ILE A 441 19.06 2.94 19.19
CA ILE A 441 20.16 1.99 19.22
C ILE A 441 21.13 2.49 20.29
N ARG A 442 21.43 1.64 21.25
CA ARG A 442 22.45 1.95 22.26
C ARG A 442 23.82 2.01 21.56
N GLU A 443 24.36 3.21 21.42
CA GLU A 443 25.73 3.44 20.99
C GLU A 443 26.59 3.56 22.23
N ASP A 444 27.57 2.66 22.38
CA ASP A 444 28.56 2.72 23.44
C ASP A 444 29.84 3.30 22.82
N ASP A 445 29.86 4.62 22.63
CA ASP A 445 30.93 5.36 21.92
C ASP A 445 32.33 5.11 22.51
N THR A 446 32.39 4.68 23.76
CA THR A 446 33.61 4.43 24.53
C THR A 446 33.97 2.94 24.67
N ALA A 447 33.12 2.02 24.20
CA ALA A 447 33.43 0.60 24.28
C ALA A 447 34.57 0.27 23.30
N ALA A 448 35.68 -0.24 23.83
CA ALA A 448 36.74 -0.77 22.99
C ALA A 448 36.16 -1.91 22.13
N PRO A 449 36.44 -1.92 20.81
CA PRO A 449 36.05 -3.05 19.99
C PRO A 449 36.65 -4.34 20.56
N ALA A 450 35.87 -5.42 20.56
CA ALA A 450 36.27 -6.72 21.10
C ALA A 450 37.29 -7.43 20.19
N PHE A 451 38.41 -6.78 19.91
CA PHE A 451 39.56 -7.37 19.24
C PHE A 451 40.41 -8.09 20.28
N THR A 452 40.77 -9.33 20.01
CA THR A 452 41.84 -9.99 20.76
C THR A 452 43.19 -9.43 20.30
N ARG A 453 44.16 -9.35 21.21
CA ARG A 453 45.53 -9.01 20.83
C ARG A 453 46.01 -10.05 19.82
N PRO A 454 46.49 -9.65 18.63
CA PRO A 454 47.03 -10.61 17.68
C PRO A 454 48.26 -11.28 18.31
N VAL A 455 48.24 -12.61 18.38
CA VAL A 455 49.38 -13.43 18.76
C VAL A 455 49.93 -14.04 17.47
N ALA A 456 51.25 -13.97 17.27
CA ALA A 456 51.87 -14.69 16.17
C ALA A 456 51.74 -16.19 16.44
N ASP A 457 51.09 -16.93 15.54
CA ASP A 457 51.19 -18.39 15.56
C ASP A 457 52.66 -18.76 15.35
N ALA A 458 53.29 -19.31 16.38
CA ALA A 458 54.65 -19.83 16.24
C ALA A 458 54.61 -20.95 15.19
N PRO A 459 55.43 -20.88 14.11
CA PRO A 459 55.46 -21.95 13.13
C PRO A 459 55.82 -23.26 13.85
N ARG A 460 54.93 -24.26 13.77
CA ARG A 460 55.11 -25.58 14.43
C ARG A 460 56.32 -26.37 13.92
N ASN A 461 57.06 -25.84 12.94
CA ASN A 461 58.17 -26.50 12.25
C ASN A 461 59.49 -25.70 12.34
N VAL A 462 59.76 -25.01 13.45
CA VAL A 462 61.11 -24.46 13.68
C VAL A 462 62.00 -25.56 14.25
N VAL A 463 62.74 -26.25 13.37
CA VAL A 463 63.87 -27.08 13.80
C VAL A 463 64.92 -26.15 14.39
N SER A 464 65.19 -26.29 15.69
CA SER A 464 66.29 -25.57 16.33
C SER A 464 67.60 -26.10 15.75
N LEU A 465 68.28 -25.27 14.94
CA LEU A 465 69.65 -25.55 14.49
C LEU A 465 70.56 -25.55 15.72
N GLY A 466 70.80 -26.72 16.28
CA GLY A 466 71.79 -26.92 17.33
C GLY A 466 73.15 -26.46 16.83
N LEU A 467 73.74 -25.47 17.53
CA LEU A 467 75.11 -25.04 17.33
C LEU A 467 76.02 -26.28 17.36
N ARG A 468 76.70 -26.56 16.23
CA ARG A 468 77.76 -27.57 16.17
C ARG A 468 78.76 -27.24 17.28
N LYS A 469 78.94 -28.15 18.24
CA LYS A 469 80.10 -28.17 19.12
C LYS A 469 81.33 -28.13 18.21
N THR A 470 82.12 -27.07 18.33
CA THR A 470 83.45 -27.01 17.77
C THR A 470 84.31 -28.01 18.53
N ASP A 471 84.71 -29.07 17.85
CA ASP A 471 85.80 -29.94 18.30
C ASP A 471 87.05 -29.07 18.52
N THR A 472 87.60 -29.14 19.73
CA THR A 472 88.97 -28.74 19.99
C THR A 472 89.59 -29.77 20.95
N ALA A 473 90.50 -30.54 20.33
CA ALA A 473 91.69 -31.26 20.81
C ALA A 473 91.74 -31.76 22.26
#